data_AF-A0A2N6T4A1-F1
#
_entry.id   AF-A0A2N6T4A1-F1
#
_cell.length_a   1.000
_cell.length_b   1.000
_cell.length_c   1.000
_cell.angle_alpha   90.00
_cell.angle_beta   90.00
_cell.angle_gamma   90.00
#
_symmetry.space_group_name_H-M   'P 1'
#
loop_
_entity.id
_entity.type
_entity.pdbx_description
1 polymer ?
#
loop_
_entity_poly.entity_id
_entity_poly.type
_entity_poly.pdbx_seq_one_letter_code
_entity_poly.pdbx_strand_id
1 'polypeptide(L)'
;DMLNGPAEAATSHEANTDDMAAQQGIPPTDTPTLTMPTTHSTNYWGIPEQLCVSKDGVVRVCGFGLYIGLRFKNRRLYSTVTVDNTAEFYTAHDGEFLFSVPLPITLSHRPPGGQVNINLVDGMKHRQPPRMNPKLSKPRPKRRLQP
;
A
#
# COMPACT_ATOMS: atom_id res chain seq x y z
N ASP A 1 -29.05 62.20 28.22
CA ASP A 1 -29.38 62.26 29.65
C ASP A 1 -28.40 61.44 30.47
N MET A 2 -27.76 62.07 31.46
CA MET A 2 -27.05 61.42 32.57
C MET A 2 -28.06 61.14 33.67
N LEU A 3 -28.10 59.92 34.24
CA LEU A 3 -28.41 59.74 35.66
C LEU A 3 -27.87 58.43 36.23
N ASN A 4 -27.25 58.58 37.39
CA ASN A 4 -26.75 57.58 38.35
C ASN A 4 -27.83 56.61 38.87
N GLY A 5 -27.38 55.50 39.48
CA GLY A 5 -28.17 54.44 40.17
C GLY A 5 -28.90 54.90 41.45
N PRO A 6 -28.96 54.15 42.58
CA PRO A 6 -28.69 52.73 42.90
C PRO A 6 -29.86 52.04 43.69
N ALA A 7 -29.97 50.70 43.68
CA ALA A 7 -30.79 49.86 44.58
C ALA A 7 -30.74 48.42 44.02
N GLU A 8 -30.56 47.30 44.72
CA GLU A 8 -30.75 46.93 46.12
C GLU A 8 -29.93 45.64 46.38
N ALA A 9 -29.58 45.42 47.66
CA ALA A 9 -29.09 44.16 48.22
C ALA A 9 -30.16 43.05 48.07
N ALA A 10 -29.94 41.74 48.25
CA ALA A 10 -29.04 41.00 49.11
C ALA A 10 -28.98 39.51 48.68
N THR A 11 -27.81 38.89 48.90
CA THR A 11 -27.56 37.46 49.24
C THR A 11 -28.57 36.37 48.86
N SER A 12 -28.09 35.38 48.11
CA SER A 12 -28.03 33.99 48.61
C SER A 12 -27.01 33.16 47.82
N HIS A 13 -26.17 32.47 48.58
CA HIS A 13 -25.12 31.55 48.16
C HIS A 13 -25.80 30.21 47.83
N GLU A 14 -25.47 29.57 46.69
CA GLU A 14 -25.09 28.15 46.59
C GLU A 14 -25.06 27.64 45.13
N ALA A 15 -23.89 27.10 44.78
CA ALA A 15 -23.58 26.05 43.80
C ALA A 15 -24.37 25.96 42.49
N ASN A 16 -23.70 26.23 41.36
CA ASN A 16 -23.80 25.33 40.21
C ASN A 16 -22.57 25.40 39.29
N THR A 17 -22.13 24.21 38.91
CA THR A 17 -21.05 23.85 38.01
C THR A 17 -21.36 24.29 36.57
N ASP A 18 -20.41 24.92 35.89
CA ASP A 18 -19.65 24.32 34.78
C ASP A 18 -19.05 25.46 33.93
N ASP A 19 -17.73 25.48 33.88
CA ASP A 19 -16.94 26.41 33.10
C ASP A 19 -16.91 25.92 31.65
N MET A 20 -17.62 26.60 30.76
CA MET A 20 -17.48 26.39 29.32
C MET A 20 -17.19 27.71 28.64
N ALA A 21 -15.92 28.13 28.73
CA ALA A 21 -15.35 29.13 27.85
C ALA A 21 -15.27 28.57 26.41
N ALA A 22 -16.00 29.22 25.51
CA ALA A 22 -16.02 28.96 24.08
C ALA A 22 -14.65 29.20 23.42
N GLN A 23 -14.27 28.33 22.48
CA GLN A 23 -13.45 28.72 21.33
C GLN A 23 -13.98 28.12 20.03
N GLN A 24 -13.96 28.95 19.00
CA GLN A 24 -14.65 28.84 17.73
C GLN A 24 -13.83 28.06 16.68
N GLY A 25 -14.52 27.25 15.87
CA GLY A 25 -14.36 27.20 14.40
C GLY A 25 -13.23 26.37 13.78
N ILE A 26 -13.59 25.21 13.21
CA ILE A 26 -13.03 24.68 11.94
C ILE A 26 -14.19 23.96 11.20
N PRO A 27 -14.42 24.19 9.89
CA PRO A 27 -15.42 23.43 9.14
C PRO A 27 -15.02 21.94 9.11
N PRO A 28 -15.98 20.99 9.18
CA PRO A 28 -15.64 19.59 9.03
C PRO A 28 -15.09 19.40 7.62
N THR A 29 -13.80 19.09 7.53
CA THR A 29 -13.21 18.55 6.31
C THR A 29 -13.86 17.19 6.10
N ASP A 30 -14.78 17.11 5.15
CA ASP A 30 -15.28 15.85 4.59
C ASP A 30 -14.08 15.06 4.05
N THR A 31 -13.48 14.28 4.93
CA THR A 31 -12.48 13.30 4.57
C THR A 31 -13.25 12.18 3.88
N PRO A 32 -12.98 11.83 2.61
CA PRO A 32 -13.58 10.65 2.04
C PRO A 32 -12.98 9.45 2.77
N THR A 33 -13.68 8.98 3.80
CA THR A 33 -13.46 7.71 4.45
C THR A 33 -13.79 6.62 3.42
N LEU A 34 -12.84 6.31 2.55
CA LEU A 34 -12.84 5.08 1.76
C LEU A 34 -12.47 3.91 2.68
N THR A 35 -13.29 3.66 3.69
CA THR A 35 -13.31 2.36 4.35
C THR A 35 -14.19 1.47 3.49
N MET A 36 -13.60 0.89 2.46
CA MET A 36 -14.12 -0.35 1.91
C MET A 36 -13.65 -1.46 2.84
N PRO A 37 -14.51 -2.08 3.67
CA PRO A 37 -14.16 -3.30 4.36
C PRO A 37 -14.20 -4.39 3.30
N THR A 38 -13.11 -4.54 2.56
CA THR A 38 -12.91 -5.79 1.84
C THR A 38 -12.38 -6.77 2.86
N THR A 39 -13.22 -7.72 3.25
CA THR A 39 -12.84 -8.96 3.92
C THR A 39 -11.95 -9.79 2.99
N HIS A 40 -10.80 -9.26 2.63
CA HIS A 40 -9.70 -10.04 2.11
C HIS A 40 -8.96 -10.56 3.33
N SER A 41 -8.97 -11.88 3.53
CA SER A 41 -8.11 -12.52 4.52
C SER A 41 -6.69 -12.04 4.28
N THR A 42 -6.11 -11.53 5.37
CA THR A 42 -4.72 -11.09 5.42
C THR A 42 -3.99 -12.06 6.32
N ASN A 43 -2.79 -12.47 5.93
CA ASN A 43 -1.95 -13.30 6.78
C ASN A 43 -1.36 -12.46 7.94
N TYR A 44 -0.61 -13.12 8.84
CA TYR A 44 0.05 -12.49 9.99
C TYR A 44 0.95 -11.29 9.61
N TRP A 45 1.45 -11.22 8.37
CA TRP A 45 2.26 -10.10 7.86
C TRP A 45 1.42 -8.96 7.26
N GLY A 46 0.09 -9.05 7.32
CA GLY A 46 -0.82 -8.06 6.75
C GLY A 46 -0.84 -8.04 5.22
N ILE A 47 -0.32 -9.08 4.55
CA ILE A 47 -0.36 -9.20 3.10
C ILE A 47 -1.71 -9.84 2.72
N PRO A 48 -2.54 -9.20 1.87
CA PRO A 48 -3.82 -9.75 1.46
C PRO A 48 -3.63 -10.88 0.44
N GLU A 49 -4.46 -11.91 0.51
CA GLU A 49 -4.45 -13.05 -0.43
C GLU A 49 -4.59 -12.62 -1.90
N GLN A 50 -5.23 -11.47 -2.16
CA GLN A 50 -5.35 -10.90 -3.49
C GLN A 50 -4.87 -9.46 -3.51
N LEU A 51 -4.09 -9.13 -4.53
CA LEU A 51 -3.52 -7.81 -4.76
C LEU A 51 -3.76 -7.38 -6.20
N CYS A 52 -3.91 -6.07 -6.41
CA CYS A 52 -3.90 -5.50 -7.75
C CYS A 52 -2.60 -4.74 -7.98
N VAL A 53 -1.97 -4.99 -9.12
CA VAL A 53 -0.85 -4.19 -9.60
C VAL A 53 -1.40 -2.84 -10.07
N SER A 54 -0.80 -1.75 -9.60
CA SER A 54 -1.20 -0.40 -10.00
C SER A 54 -1.01 -0.17 -11.51
N LYS A 55 -1.59 0.93 -12.00
CA LYS A 55 -1.37 1.40 -13.38
C LYS A 55 0.12 1.61 -13.73
N ASP A 56 0.94 1.88 -12.71
CA ASP A 56 2.38 2.14 -12.82
C ASP A 56 3.21 0.87 -12.67
N GLY A 57 2.59 -0.32 -12.57
CA GLY A 57 3.31 -1.59 -12.44
C GLY A 57 3.84 -1.87 -11.03
N VAL A 58 3.18 -1.32 -10.00
CA VAL A 58 3.60 -1.42 -8.59
C VAL A 58 2.63 -2.26 -7.79
N VAL A 59 3.16 -3.08 -6.89
CA VAL A 59 2.39 -3.81 -5.87
C VAL A 59 2.83 -3.35 -4.48
N ARG A 60 1.89 -3.20 -3.54
CA ARG A 60 2.20 -2.85 -2.15
C ARG A 60 2.33 -4.12 -1.31
N VAL A 61 3.48 -4.33 -0.68
CA VAL A 61 3.77 -5.49 0.18
C VAL A 61 4.44 -5.00 1.45
N CYS A 62 3.87 -5.30 2.63
CA CYS A 62 4.39 -4.89 3.94
C CYS A 62 4.80 -3.40 4.03
N GLY A 63 4.01 -2.50 3.43
CA GLY A 63 4.29 -1.06 3.41
C GLY A 63 5.25 -0.57 2.29
N PHE A 64 5.90 -1.48 1.57
CA PHE A 64 6.76 -1.16 0.43
C PHE A 64 5.99 -1.13 -0.88
N GLY A 65 6.20 -0.11 -1.70
CA GLY A 65 5.74 -0.08 -3.09
C GLY A 65 6.78 -0.72 -4.01
N LEU A 66 6.59 -1.98 -4.38
CA LEU A 66 7.51 -2.75 -5.21
C LEU A 66 7.14 -2.60 -6.70
N TYR A 67 8.04 -2.03 -7.50
CA TYR A 67 7.91 -1.99 -8.95
C TYR A 67 8.27 -3.35 -9.56
N ILE A 68 7.29 -4.00 -10.18
CA ILE A 68 7.42 -5.34 -10.80
C ILE A 68 7.34 -5.30 -12.33
N GLY A 69 7.04 -4.13 -12.90
CA GLY A 69 7.05 -3.88 -14.34
C GLY A 69 5.68 -3.53 -14.93
N LEU A 70 5.67 -2.61 -15.89
CA LEU A 70 4.45 -2.11 -16.56
C LEU A 70 3.67 -3.20 -17.33
N ARG A 71 4.32 -4.31 -17.70
CA ARG A 71 3.65 -5.45 -18.35
C ARG A 71 2.57 -6.10 -17.47
N PHE A 72 2.62 -5.86 -16.16
CA PHE A 72 1.65 -6.36 -15.18
C PHE A 72 0.65 -5.31 -14.72
N LYS A 73 0.64 -4.10 -15.31
CA LYS A 73 -0.28 -3.04 -14.90
C LYS A 73 -1.74 -3.52 -14.86
N ASN A 74 -2.47 -3.13 -13.82
CA ASN A 74 -3.87 -3.49 -13.59
C ASN A 74 -4.15 -5.00 -13.53
N ARG A 75 -3.13 -5.86 -13.40
CA ARG A 75 -3.34 -7.31 -13.22
C ARG A 75 -3.59 -7.63 -11.75
N ARG A 76 -4.41 -8.66 -11.53
CA ARG A 76 -4.58 -9.27 -10.22
C ARG A 76 -3.47 -10.30 -9.97
N LEU A 77 -3.00 -10.34 -8.73
CA LEU A 77 -2.08 -11.33 -8.21
C LEU A 77 -2.73 -12.04 -7.03
N TYR A 78 -2.47 -13.32 -6.90
CA TYR A 78 -2.68 -14.06 -5.66
C TYR A 78 -1.39 -14.04 -4.85
N SER A 79 -1.51 -14.02 -3.52
CA SER A 79 -0.39 -14.13 -2.61
C SER A 79 -0.59 -15.22 -1.58
N THR A 80 0.52 -15.80 -1.14
CA THR A 80 0.58 -16.72 0.00
C THR A 80 1.86 -16.47 0.77
N VAL A 81 1.86 -16.77 2.07
CA VAL A 81 3.07 -16.72 2.90
C VAL A 81 3.37 -18.13 3.37
N THR A 82 4.58 -18.58 3.03
CA THR A 82 5.10 -19.89 3.41
C THR A 82 5.53 -19.92 4.88
N VAL A 83 5.75 -21.12 5.42
CA VAL A 83 6.25 -21.34 6.79
C VAL A 83 7.64 -20.72 7.02
N ASP A 84 8.43 -20.58 5.96
CA ASP A 84 9.77 -19.98 5.98
C ASP A 84 9.73 -18.44 5.85
N ASN A 85 8.59 -17.83 6.17
CA ASN A 85 8.36 -16.38 6.07
C ASN A 85 8.69 -15.82 4.67
N THR A 86 8.38 -16.57 3.61
CA THR A 86 8.51 -16.08 2.23
C THR A 86 7.13 -15.80 1.66
N ALA A 87 6.89 -14.56 1.22
CA ALA A 87 5.69 -14.18 0.49
C ALA A 87 5.86 -14.50 -1.00
N GLU A 88 4.98 -15.34 -1.53
CA GLU A 88 4.97 -15.75 -2.93
C GLU A 88 3.78 -15.12 -3.65
N PHE A 89 3.99 -14.71 -4.90
CA PHE A 89 3.01 -14.02 -5.71
C PHE A 89 2.82 -14.72 -7.04
N TYR A 90 1.56 -14.92 -7.40
CA TYR A 90 1.12 -15.69 -8.55
C TYR A 90 0.21 -14.85 -9.44
N THR A 91 0.28 -15.01 -10.74
CA THR A 91 -0.63 -14.35 -11.67
C THR A 91 -2.04 -14.92 -11.53
N ALA A 92 -3.04 -14.06 -11.35
CA ALA A 92 -4.41 -14.53 -11.13
C ALA A 92 -5.06 -15.18 -12.36
N HIS A 93 -4.49 -14.96 -13.55
CA HIS A 93 -5.01 -15.48 -14.81
C HIS A 93 -4.75 -16.98 -14.99
N ASP A 94 -3.53 -17.44 -14.68
CA ASP A 94 -3.03 -18.79 -14.97
C ASP A 94 -2.39 -19.47 -13.75
N GLY A 95 -2.35 -18.80 -12.59
CA GLY A 95 -1.74 -19.33 -11.37
C GLY A 95 -0.23 -19.45 -11.45
N GLU A 96 0.43 -18.85 -12.43
CA GLU A 96 1.89 -18.97 -12.58
C GLU A 96 2.63 -18.18 -11.50
N PHE A 97 3.65 -18.80 -10.92
CA PHE A 97 4.57 -18.10 -10.02
C PHE A 97 5.21 -16.91 -10.74
N LEU A 98 5.16 -15.75 -10.09
CA LEU A 98 5.70 -14.51 -10.64
C LEU A 98 6.96 -14.07 -9.92
N PHE A 99 6.90 -14.03 -8.59
CA PHE A 99 8.04 -13.71 -7.73
C PHE A 99 7.77 -14.06 -6.27
N SER A 100 8.82 -14.03 -5.46
CA SER A 100 8.72 -14.16 -4.01
C SER A 100 9.70 -13.23 -3.30
N VAL A 101 9.29 -12.70 -2.14
CA VAL A 101 10.14 -11.89 -1.27
C VAL A 101 10.25 -12.55 0.11
N PRO A 102 11.45 -12.63 0.70
CA PRO A 102 11.58 -13.01 2.10
C PRO A 102 11.04 -11.90 3.01
N LEU A 103 10.50 -12.28 4.16
CA LEU A 103 9.98 -11.40 5.19
C LEU A 103 10.84 -11.52 6.47
N PRO A 104 11.15 -10.39 7.15
CA PRO A 104 10.82 -9.02 6.75
C PRO A 104 11.59 -8.58 5.50
N ILE A 105 10.99 -7.69 4.71
CA ILE A 105 11.60 -7.17 3.49
C ILE A 105 12.85 -6.38 3.88
N THR A 106 14.00 -6.84 3.38
CA THR A 106 15.29 -6.17 3.52
C THR A 106 15.73 -5.65 2.15
N LEU A 107 16.26 -4.44 2.10
CA LEU A 107 16.72 -3.81 0.86
C LEU A 107 18.24 -3.71 0.87
N SER A 108 18.88 -4.17 -0.22
CA SER A 108 20.32 -4.03 -0.45
C SER A 108 20.82 -2.59 -0.30
N HIS A 109 20.01 -1.64 -0.74
CA HIS A 109 20.17 -0.22 -0.49
C HIS A 109 18.81 0.47 -0.53
N ARG A 110 18.63 1.49 0.31
CA ARG A 110 17.39 2.27 0.33
C ARG A 110 17.51 3.41 -0.68
N PRO A 111 16.73 3.41 -1.78
CA PRO A 111 16.70 4.57 -2.67
C PRO A 111 16.11 5.78 -1.94
N PRO A 112 16.59 7.01 -2.20
CA PRO A 112 16.04 8.24 -1.65
C PRO A 112 14.63 8.49 -2.23
N GLY A 113 13.62 7.92 -1.56
CA GLY A 113 12.20 8.08 -1.87
C GLY A 113 11.70 7.24 -3.05
N GLY A 114 10.40 6.90 -3.02
CA GLY A 114 9.68 6.37 -4.18
C GLY A 114 9.49 4.84 -4.22
N GLN A 115 9.11 4.38 -5.42
CA GLN A 115 8.90 2.96 -5.74
C GLN A 115 10.24 2.23 -5.68
N VAL A 116 10.26 1.06 -5.06
CA VAL A 116 11.45 0.22 -4.95
C VAL A 116 11.43 -0.77 -6.10
N ASN A 117 12.48 -0.77 -6.94
CA ASN A 117 12.63 -1.86 -7.91
C ASN A 117 12.74 -3.18 -7.15
N ILE A 118 11.92 -4.15 -7.51
CA ILE A 118 11.84 -5.40 -6.76
C ILE A 118 13.17 -6.19 -6.74
N ASN A 119 14.07 -5.95 -7.70
CA ASN A 119 15.42 -6.51 -7.72
C ASN A 119 16.31 -6.02 -6.55
N LEU A 120 15.90 -4.96 -5.84
CA LEU A 120 16.65 -4.41 -4.71
C LEU A 120 16.31 -5.11 -3.38
N VAL A 121 15.28 -5.97 -3.38
CA VAL A 121 14.91 -6.78 -2.23
C VAL A 121 15.90 -7.93 -2.10
N ASP A 122 16.55 -8.03 -0.95
CA ASP A 122 17.52 -9.08 -0.68
C ASP A 122 16.82 -10.44 -0.62
N GLY A 123 17.40 -11.46 -1.26
CA GLY A 123 16.85 -12.82 -1.29
C GLY A 123 15.57 -13.00 -2.11
N MET A 124 15.11 -11.96 -2.81
CA MET A 124 14.01 -12.02 -3.76
C MET A 124 14.26 -13.08 -4.85
N LYS A 125 13.22 -13.86 -5.19
CA LYS A 125 13.24 -14.76 -6.35
C LYS A 125 12.24 -14.29 -7.39
N HIS A 126 12.66 -14.34 -8.65
CA HIS A 126 11.78 -14.08 -9.79
C HIS A 126 11.32 -15.39 -10.41
N ARG A 127 10.21 -15.35 -11.13
CA ARG A 127 9.88 -16.37 -12.12
C ARG A 127 11.10 -16.62 -12.99
N GLN A 128 11.59 -17.85 -13.00
CA GLN A 128 12.62 -18.24 -13.94
C GLN A 128 11.94 -18.41 -15.31
N PRO A 129 12.40 -17.69 -16.36
CA PRO A 129 12.11 -18.14 -17.71
C PRO A 129 12.72 -19.53 -17.91
N PRO A 130 12.19 -20.36 -18.82
CA PRO A 130 12.86 -21.60 -19.19
C PRO A 130 14.31 -21.28 -19.55
N ARG A 131 15.28 -21.91 -18.88
CA ARG A 131 16.68 -21.81 -19.28
C ARG A 131 16.79 -22.33 -20.71
N MET A 132 16.98 -21.42 -21.65
CA MET A 132 17.16 -21.80 -23.05
C MET A 132 18.47 -22.58 -23.14
N ASN A 133 18.40 -23.85 -23.52
CA ASN A 133 19.56 -24.72 -23.62
C ASN A 133 20.58 -24.09 -24.60
N PRO A 134 21.84 -23.83 -24.21
CA PRO A 134 22.86 -23.29 -25.09
C PRO A 134 23.10 -24.14 -26.34
N LYS A 135 22.85 -25.45 -26.26
CA LYS A 135 22.97 -26.37 -27.40
C LYS A 135 21.83 -26.23 -28.43
N LEU A 136 20.78 -25.47 -28.09
CA LEU A 136 19.60 -25.24 -28.94
C LEU A 136 19.43 -23.76 -29.33
N SER A 137 20.39 -22.89 -28.99
CA SER A 137 20.38 -21.49 -29.43
C SER A 137 20.68 -21.41 -30.93
N LYS A 138 19.68 -21.65 -31.77
CA LYS A 138 19.80 -21.34 -33.20
C LYS A 138 19.76 -19.82 -33.39
N PRO A 139 20.51 -19.27 -34.36
CA PRO A 139 20.43 -17.86 -34.69
C PRO A 139 18.97 -17.49 -35.02
N ARG A 140 18.44 -16.45 -34.38
CA ARG A 140 17.08 -15.97 -34.70
C ARG A 140 17.07 -15.56 -36.19
N PRO A 141 16.15 -16.09 -37.02
CA PRO A 141 16.12 -15.76 -38.44
C PRO A 141 15.98 -14.25 -38.63
N LYS A 142 16.79 -13.66 -39.51
CA LYS A 142 16.70 -12.23 -39.82
C LYS A 142 15.31 -11.95 -40.39
N ARG A 143 14.63 -10.95 -39.80
CA ARG A 143 13.33 -10.45 -40.27
C ARG A 143 13.51 -10.01 -41.73
N ARG A 144 12.79 -10.65 -42.66
CA ARG A 144 12.79 -10.24 -44.07
C ARG A 144 12.34 -8.77 -44.14
N LEU A 145 13.16 -7.92 -44.75
CA LEU A 145 12.70 -6.64 -45.26
C LEU A 145 11.63 -6.97 -46.30
N GLN A 146 10.39 -6.50 -46.08
CA GLN A 146 9.38 -6.57 -47.12
C GLN A 146 9.73 -5.54 -48.22
N PRO A 147 9.32 -5.80 -49.48
CA PRO A 147 9.71 -5.02 -50.66
C PRO A 147 9.31 -3.54 -50.56
#